data_AF-A0A4Q3SPH9-F1
#
_entry.id   AF-A0A4Q3SPH9-F1
#
_cell.length_a   1.000
_cell.length_b   1.000
_cell.length_c   1.000
_cell.angle_alpha   90.00
_cell.angle_beta   90.00
_cell.angle_gamma   90.00
#
_symmetry.space_group_name_H-M   'P 1'
#
loop_
_entity.id
_entity.type
_entity.pdbx_description
1 polymer ?
#
loop_
_entity_poly.entity_id
_entity_poly.type
_entity_poly.pdbx_seq_one_letter_code
_entity_poly.pdbx_strand_id
1 'polypeptide(L)'
;MTNLFDSVEAPPNQLSEIGGKYEQEKLWWKNEESEQMLNRGYLLKGETIDGAIERVCSAAAQRLYKPELKEAFREMIERGWISFSSPIWANMGTERGLPISCFNVHVPDHIEGITHKLGEVIMQTKLGGGTSAYFGGLRERGSAVTDNGKSSGAVSFMRLFDTAMDTVSQGGVRRGAFAAYLDIDHGDIEEFLSIKDIGHPIQNLFYGVCVPDYWMQEMIDGDQKKRQVWAKVLESRQQKGLPYIFFTDNVNKNKPQVYKDTNRIIHASNLCSEIMLPSTNDESFICCLSSMNLELYDEWKDTNAVKLAVYFLDAVLQEFIAKTEGNHYLQAANLFAKRHRALGLGVLGWHSYLQ
;
A
#
# COMPACT_ATOMS: atom_id res chain seq x y z
N MET A 1 5.07 -27.32 26.61
CA MET A 1 4.78 -26.59 25.36
C MET A 1 6.05 -26.62 24.53
N THR A 2 6.06 -27.44 23.50
CA THR A 2 7.20 -27.67 22.62
C THR A 2 7.25 -26.53 21.60
N ASN A 3 8.36 -25.80 21.55
CA ASN A 3 8.58 -24.71 20.60
C ASN A 3 8.59 -25.25 19.16
N LEU A 4 7.79 -24.64 18.29
CA LEU A 4 7.69 -24.96 16.86
C LEU A 4 8.92 -24.51 16.03
N PHE A 5 9.99 -24.04 16.67
CA PHE A 5 11.13 -23.40 15.99
C PHE A 5 12.51 -23.99 16.34
N ASP A 6 12.60 -24.99 17.22
CA ASP A 6 13.89 -25.50 17.71
C ASP A 6 14.56 -26.57 16.80
N SER A 7 14.16 -26.69 15.53
CA SER A 7 14.75 -27.70 14.62
C SER A 7 14.82 -27.30 13.14
N VAL A 8 15.16 -26.05 12.85
CA VAL A 8 15.49 -25.65 11.47
C VAL A 8 17.01 -25.48 11.36
N GLU A 9 17.69 -26.58 11.03
CA GLU A 9 19.04 -26.51 10.47
C GLU A 9 19.03 -25.52 9.29
N ALA A 10 20.07 -24.68 9.19
CA ALA A 10 20.26 -23.86 8.01
C ALA A 10 20.28 -24.79 6.79
N PRO A 11 19.38 -24.61 5.80
CA PRO A 11 19.38 -25.51 4.66
C PRO A 11 20.74 -25.47 3.98
N PRO A 12 21.21 -26.60 3.42
CA PRO A 12 22.43 -26.62 2.62
C PRO A 12 22.32 -25.53 1.55
N ASN A 13 23.47 -25.00 1.12
CA ASN A 13 23.56 -23.99 0.07
C ASN A 13 23.02 -24.58 -1.27
N GLN A 14 21.69 -24.67 -1.42
CA GLN A 14 21.01 -25.39 -2.50
C GLN A 14 20.84 -24.54 -3.77
N LEU A 15 21.55 -23.40 -3.86
CA LEU A 15 21.62 -22.64 -5.12
C LEU A 15 22.68 -23.19 -6.08
N SER A 16 23.43 -24.22 -5.71
CA SER A 16 24.53 -24.78 -6.52
C SER A 16 24.12 -25.83 -7.57
N GLU A 17 22.86 -26.26 -7.66
CA GLU A 17 22.44 -27.37 -8.54
C GLU A 17 21.60 -26.96 -9.76
N ILE A 18 21.39 -25.67 -10.01
CA ILE A 18 20.68 -25.18 -11.22
C ILE A 18 21.71 -24.77 -12.28
N GLY A 19 22.62 -25.68 -12.60
CA GLY A 19 23.57 -25.50 -13.69
C GLY A 19 22.94 -25.87 -15.03
N GLY A 20 22.75 -24.88 -15.91
CA GLY A 20 22.90 -25.14 -17.35
C GLY A 20 21.72 -24.88 -18.31
N LYS A 21 20.65 -24.17 -17.94
CA LYS A 21 19.63 -23.77 -18.95
C LYS A 21 19.28 -22.28 -19.02
N TYR A 22 19.39 -21.54 -17.91
CA TYR A 22 18.99 -20.13 -17.84
C TYR A 22 19.80 -19.41 -16.76
N GLU A 23 21.12 -19.33 -16.91
CA GLU A 23 21.94 -18.48 -16.03
C GLU A 23 22.29 -17.21 -16.79
N GLN A 24 21.44 -16.19 -16.64
CA GLN A 24 21.83 -14.83 -17.00
C GLN A 24 22.97 -14.38 -16.09
N GLU A 25 23.86 -13.53 -16.61
CA GLU A 25 24.93 -12.93 -15.82
C GLU A 25 24.32 -12.15 -14.63
N LYS A 26 24.97 -12.20 -13.46
CA LYS A 26 24.53 -11.39 -12.33
C LYS A 26 24.53 -9.91 -12.72
N LEU A 27 23.49 -9.20 -12.29
CA LEU A 27 23.22 -7.80 -12.64
C LEU A 27 22.97 -7.57 -14.14
N TRP A 28 22.49 -8.57 -14.89
CA TRP A 28 22.12 -8.42 -16.32
C TRP A 28 21.12 -7.27 -16.57
N TRP A 29 20.25 -7.00 -15.60
CA TRP A 29 19.24 -5.93 -15.66
C TRP A 29 19.85 -4.54 -15.50
N LYS A 30 21.10 -4.44 -15.04
CA LYS A 30 21.83 -3.20 -14.83
C LYS A 30 22.37 -2.67 -16.17
N ASN A 31 21.64 -1.72 -16.74
CA ASN A 31 22.00 -0.95 -17.93
C ASN A 31 21.82 0.56 -17.69
N GLU A 32 22.19 1.39 -18.68
CA GLU A 32 22.11 2.86 -18.59
C GLU A 32 20.73 3.38 -18.18
N GLU A 33 19.65 2.77 -18.68
CA GLU A 33 18.28 3.15 -18.35
C GLU A 33 17.91 2.84 -16.90
N SER A 34 18.26 1.63 -16.43
CA SER A 34 18.03 1.22 -15.04
C SER A 34 18.85 2.07 -14.06
N GLU A 35 20.09 2.41 -14.42
CA GLU A 35 20.96 3.27 -13.63
C GLU A 35 20.39 4.70 -13.56
N GLN A 36 19.94 5.25 -14.69
CA GLN A 36 19.32 6.56 -14.72
C GLN A 36 18.07 6.61 -13.83
N MET A 37 17.25 5.55 -13.83
CA MET A 37 16.07 5.45 -12.98
C MET A 37 16.42 5.39 -11.49
N LEU A 38 17.37 4.54 -11.09
CA LEU A 38 17.78 4.40 -9.69
C LEU A 38 18.43 5.69 -9.15
N ASN A 39 19.16 6.42 -9.99
CA ASN A 39 19.75 7.71 -9.63
C ASN A 39 18.72 8.82 -9.35
N ARG A 40 17.44 8.65 -9.74
CA ARG A 40 16.36 9.65 -9.51
C ARG A 40 15.72 9.59 -8.11
N GLY A 41 16.46 9.10 -7.12
CA GLY A 41 16.06 9.11 -5.71
C GLY A 41 15.90 7.75 -5.04
N TYR A 42 16.37 6.66 -5.66
CA TYR A 42 16.45 5.34 -5.03
C TYR A 42 17.78 5.13 -4.30
N LEU A 43 18.85 5.77 -4.79
CA LEU A 43 20.19 5.71 -4.22
C LEU A 43 20.47 6.93 -3.34
N LEU A 44 21.26 6.72 -2.28
CA LEU A 44 21.80 7.84 -1.49
C LEU A 44 22.84 8.62 -2.30
N LYS A 45 23.10 9.88 -1.92
CA LYS A 45 24.06 10.73 -2.62
C LYS A 45 25.46 10.09 -2.60
N GLY A 46 25.97 9.73 -3.78
CA GLY A 46 27.28 9.10 -3.95
C GLY A 46 27.28 7.58 -3.74
N GLU A 47 26.12 6.96 -3.54
CA GLU A 47 25.98 5.51 -3.39
C GLU A 47 25.90 4.82 -4.75
N THR A 48 26.61 3.69 -4.89
CA THR A 48 26.51 2.82 -6.07
C THR A 48 25.36 1.83 -5.92
N ILE A 49 24.91 1.22 -7.02
CA ILE A 49 23.87 0.18 -6.97
C ILE A 49 24.30 -0.98 -6.06
N ASP A 50 25.54 -1.44 -6.18
CA ASP A 50 26.10 -2.50 -5.33
C ASP A 50 26.10 -2.08 -3.85
N GLY A 51 26.48 -0.85 -3.53
CA GLY A 51 26.43 -0.30 -2.17
C GLY A 51 24.99 -0.24 -1.61
N ALA A 52 24.01 0.11 -2.44
CA ALA A 52 22.62 0.11 -2.02
C ALA A 52 22.08 -1.31 -1.78
N ILE A 53 22.41 -2.28 -2.66
CA ILE A 53 22.08 -3.70 -2.46
C ILE A 53 22.68 -4.20 -1.14
N GLU A 54 23.95 -3.90 -0.90
CA GLU A 54 24.68 -4.27 0.31
C GLU A 54 24.01 -3.68 1.56
N ARG A 55 23.67 -2.38 1.56
CA ARG A 55 22.97 -1.71 2.67
C ARG A 55 21.62 -2.36 2.95
N VAL A 56 20.80 -2.53 1.92
CA VAL A 56 19.43 -3.04 2.04
C VAL A 56 19.44 -4.47 2.58
N CYS A 57 20.27 -5.35 2.02
CA CYS A 57 20.35 -6.76 2.42
C CYS A 57 20.93 -6.91 3.83
N SER A 58 21.96 -6.13 4.17
CA SER A 58 22.57 -6.16 5.51
C SER A 58 21.56 -5.73 6.58
N ALA A 59 20.82 -4.66 6.32
CA ALA A 59 19.79 -4.19 7.24
C ALA A 59 18.67 -5.22 7.42
N ALA A 60 18.18 -5.84 6.34
CA ALA A 60 17.18 -6.89 6.42
C ALA A 60 17.67 -8.09 7.25
N ALA A 61 18.86 -8.60 6.95
CA ALA A 61 19.46 -9.71 7.69
C ALA A 61 19.66 -9.39 9.19
N GLN A 62 20.09 -8.16 9.50
CA GLN A 62 20.24 -7.68 10.88
C GLN A 62 18.89 -7.64 11.63
N ARG A 63 17.81 -7.15 10.99
CA ARG A 63 16.46 -7.10 11.59
C ARG A 63 15.89 -8.49 11.88
N LEU A 64 16.32 -9.50 11.13
CA LEU A 64 15.95 -10.90 11.37
C LEU A 64 16.86 -11.61 12.38
N TYR A 65 17.95 -10.95 12.84
CA TYR A 65 19.01 -11.59 13.62
C TYR A 65 19.62 -12.82 12.92
N LYS A 66 19.69 -12.75 11.58
CA LYS A 66 20.13 -13.84 10.69
C LYS A 66 21.12 -13.31 9.64
N PRO A 67 22.35 -12.93 10.04
CA PRO A 67 23.34 -12.39 9.12
C PRO A 67 23.66 -13.35 7.96
N GLU A 68 23.48 -14.66 8.15
CA GLU A 68 23.68 -15.69 7.13
C GLU A 68 22.74 -15.55 5.91
N LEU A 69 21.59 -14.86 6.06
CA LEU A 69 20.63 -14.67 4.96
C LEU A 69 21.00 -13.53 4.01
N LYS A 70 21.96 -12.69 4.39
CA LYS A 70 22.34 -11.49 3.62
C LYS A 70 22.71 -11.83 2.18
N GLU A 71 23.59 -12.82 1.98
CA GLU A 71 24.06 -13.19 0.64
C GLU A 71 22.94 -13.81 -0.21
N ALA A 72 22.02 -14.56 0.42
CA ALA A 72 20.85 -15.09 -0.29
C ALA A 72 19.89 -13.98 -0.76
N PHE A 73 19.66 -12.95 0.06
CA PHE A 73 18.88 -11.78 -0.38
C PHE A 73 19.56 -11.02 -1.51
N ARG A 74 20.89 -10.82 -1.39
CA ARG A 74 21.70 -10.18 -2.42
C ARG A 74 21.61 -10.93 -3.74
N GLU A 75 21.74 -12.26 -3.72
CA GLU A 75 21.67 -13.09 -4.91
C GLU A 75 20.32 -12.98 -5.63
N MET A 76 19.20 -12.95 -4.90
CA MET A 76 17.88 -12.77 -5.52
C MET A 76 17.76 -11.45 -6.30
N ILE A 77 18.39 -10.38 -5.82
CA ILE A 77 18.38 -9.07 -6.48
C ILE A 77 19.33 -9.08 -7.66
N GLU A 78 20.55 -9.59 -7.48
CA GLU A 78 21.56 -9.67 -8.53
C GLU A 78 21.08 -10.50 -9.72
N ARG A 79 20.37 -11.62 -9.48
CA ARG A 79 19.77 -12.44 -10.53
C ARG A 79 18.51 -11.82 -11.15
N GLY A 80 17.95 -10.76 -10.56
CA GLY A 80 16.72 -10.12 -11.03
C GLY A 80 15.44 -10.92 -10.74
N TRP A 81 15.49 -11.87 -9.78
CA TRP A 81 14.34 -12.68 -9.37
C TRP A 81 13.33 -11.88 -8.54
N ILE A 82 13.78 -10.86 -7.82
CA ILE A 82 12.95 -9.97 -7.01
C ILE A 82 13.24 -8.50 -7.31
N SER A 83 12.19 -7.69 -7.34
CA SER A 83 12.27 -6.23 -7.40
C SER A 83 11.70 -5.63 -6.12
N PHE A 84 12.43 -4.68 -5.54
CA PHE A 84 12.00 -3.96 -4.34
C PHE A 84 11.27 -2.67 -4.69
N SER A 85 10.29 -2.32 -3.86
CA SER A 85 9.62 -1.03 -3.94
C SER A 85 10.58 0.13 -3.65
N SER A 86 10.27 1.31 -4.18
CA SER A 86 11.13 2.50 -4.05
C SER A 86 11.49 2.89 -2.60
N PRO A 87 10.59 2.78 -1.59
CA PRO A 87 10.96 3.11 -0.21
C PRO A 87 11.99 2.16 0.38
N ILE A 88 12.01 0.89 -0.04
CA ILE A 88 13.00 -0.08 0.43
C ILE A 88 14.38 0.33 -0.05
N TRP A 89 14.52 0.62 -1.35
CA TRP A 89 15.78 1.13 -1.92
C TRP A 89 16.27 2.40 -1.20
N ALA A 90 15.38 3.38 -1.05
CA ALA A 90 15.76 4.69 -0.52
C ALA A 90 16.01 4.70 1.00
N ASN A 91 15.33 3.84 1.77
CA ASN A 91 15.25 3.99 3.23
C ASN A 91 15.62 2.75 4.06
N MET A 92 15.70 1.54 3.48
CA MET A 92 16.08 0.37 4.27
C MET A 92 17.54 0.48 4.72
N GLY A 93 17.81 0.31 6.01
CA GLY A 93 19.14 0.44 6.61
C GLY A 93 19.62 1.87 6.85
N THR A 94 18.82 2.88 6.54
CA THR A 94 19.14 4.29 6.85
C THR A 94 18.60 4.70 8.22
N GLU A 95 19.03 5.84 8.76
CA GLU A 95 18.43 6.43 9.96
C GLU A 95 17.19 7.30 9.67
N ARG A 96 16.94 7.65 8.39
CA ARG A 96 15.90 8.59 7.97
C ARG A 96 14.97 7.97 6.93
N GLY A 97 13.69 8.36 6.97
CA GLY A 97 12.68 7.82 6.07
C GLY A 97 12.21 6.42 6.48
N LEU A 98 11.18 5.92 5.79
CA LEU A 98 10.51 4.67 6.14
C LEU A 98 10.51 3.72 4.93
N PRO A 99 10.74 2.41 5.11
CA PRO A 99 10.75 1.46 4.01
C PRO A 99 9.34 0.96 3.64
N ILE A 100 8.31 1.81 3.82
CA ILE A 100 6.89 1.52 3.58
C ILE A 100 6.30 2.64 2.70
N SER A 101 5.55 2.27 1.66
CA SER A 101 4.89 3.22 0.74
C SER A 101 3.36 3.24 0.87
N CYS A 102 2.73 2.34 1.60
CA CYS A 102 1.28 2.17 1.54
C CYS A 102 0.66 2.36 2.92
N PHE A 103 -0.18 3.39 3.04
CA PHE A 103 -0.90 3.74 4.27
C PHE A 103 -2.39 3.95 3.98
N ASN A 104 -3.22 3.63 4.96
CA ASN A 104 -4.63 3.94 4.96
C ASN A 104 -5.12 4.31 6.35
N VAL A 105 -6.05 5.26 6.41
CA VAL A 105 -6.71 5.67 7.66
C VAL A 105 -8.23 5.49 7.56
N HIS A 106 -8.86 5.10 8.67
CA HIS A 106 -10.32 5.17 8.81
C HIS A 106 -10.69 6.53 9.41
N VAL A 107 -11.52 7.32 8.73
CA VAL A 107 -11.90 8.67 9.19
C VAL A 107 -13.16 8.59 10.06
N PRO A 108 -13.07 8.92 11.37
CA PRO A 108 -14.22 8.85 12.27
C PRO A 108 -15.13 10.08 12.16
N ASP A 109 -16.38 9.95 12.61
CA ASP A 109 -17.43 10.99 12.51
C ASP A 109 -17.42 12.04 13.63
N HIS A 110 -16.25 12.60 13.92
CA HIS A 110 -16.10 13.74 14.84
C HIS A 110 -14.84 14.56 14.50
N ILE A 111 -14.89 15.87 14.75
CA ILE A 111 -13.87 16.84 14.31
C ILE A 111 -12.46 16.52 14.83
N GLU A 112 -12.35 16.11 16.10
CA GLU A 112 -11.05 15.74 16.68
C GLU A 112 -10.42 14.57 15.94
N GLY A 113 -11.21 13.53 15.64
CA GLY A 113 -10.72 12.35 14.95
C GLY A 113 -10.39 12.63 13.48
N ILE A 114 -11.20 13.44 12.79
CA ILE A 114 -10.89 13.93 11.43
C ILE A 114 -9.55 14.68 11.43
N THR A 115 -9.36 15.59 12.39
CA THR A 115 -8.13 16.36 12.54
C THR A 115 -6.92 15.46 12.81
N HIS A 116 -7.08 14.48 13.70
CA HIS A 116 -6.02 13.51 14.00
C HIS A 116 -5.64 12.70 12.77
N LYS A 117 -6.62 12.15 12.03
CA LYS A 117 -6.35 11.38 10.80
C LYS A 117 -5.75 12.22 9.68
N LEU A 118 -6.12 13.50 9.58
CA LEU A 118 -5.43 14.44 8.69
C LEU A 118 -3.94 14.61 9.09
N GLY A 119 -3.66 14.72 10.39
CA GLY A 119 -2.29 14.77 10.91
C GLY A 119 -1.48 13.50 10.60
N GLU A 120 -2.10 12.32 10.73
CA GLU A 120 -1.49 11.06 10.29
C GLU A 120 -1.13 11.10 8.79
N VAL A 121 -2.07 11.47 7.93
CA VAL A 121 -1.87 11.53 6.47
C VAL A 121 -0.78 12.54 6.09
N ILE A 122 -0.73 13.71 6.72
CA ILE A 122 0.33 14.71 6.50
C ILE A 122 1.70 14.11 6.81
N MET A 123 1.84 13.43 7.95
CA MET A 123 3.11 12.86 8.38
C MET A 123 3.53 11.65 7.53
N GLN A 124 2.57 10.80 7.15
CA GLN A 124 2.80 9.68 6.23
C GLN A 124 3.27 10.19 4.86
N THR A 125 2.63 11.24 4.34
CA THR A 125 2.97 11.87 3.06
C THR A 125 4.35 12.52 3.10
N LYS A 126 4.67 13.24 4.18
CA LYS A 126 6.01 13.82 4.41
C LYS A 126 7.11 12.76 4.34
N LEU A 127 6.82 11.54 4.79
CA LEU A 127 7.77 10.42 4.82
C LEU A 127 7.82 9.62 3.50
N GLY A 128 7.09 10.06 2.47
CA GLY A 128 7.10 9.46 1.14
C GLY A 128 6.11 8.32 0.95
N GLY A 129 5.14 8.16 1.86
CA GLY A 129 4.05 7.20 1.73
C GLY A 129 2.95 7.68 0.78
N GLY A 130 2.49 6.80 -0.10
CA GLY A 130 1.18 6.91 -0.74
C GLY A 130 0.09 6.62 0.30
N THR A 131 -0.88 7.52 0.37
CA THR A 131 -1.89 7.52 1.43
C THR A 131 -3.29 7.26 0.86
N SER A 132 -4.21 6.88 1.74
CA SER A 132 -5.61 6.70 1.39
C SER A 132 -6.46 6.81 2.64
N ALA A 133 -7.75 7.02 2.49
CA ALA A 133 -8.66 6.96 3.62
C ALA A 133 -10.06 6.51 3.23
N TYR A 134 -10.75 5.90 4.19
CA TYR A 134 -12.17 5.62 4.10
C TYR A 134 -12.98 6.73 4.78
N PHE A 135 -13.95 7.30 4.05
CA PHE A 135 -14.80 8.40 4.49
C PHE A 135 -16.27 8.00 4.68
N GLY A 136 -16.66 6.76 4.41
CA GLY A 136 -18.06 6.31 4.54
C GLY A 136 -18.59 6.31 5.98
N GLY A 137 -17.72 6.46 6.97
CA GLY A 137 -18.12 6.68 8.37
C GLY A 137 -18.61 8.10 8.66
N LEU A 138 -18.32 9.09 7.81
CA LEU A 138 -18.74 10.47 8.02
C LEU A 138 -20.23 10.65 7.68
N ARG A 139 -20.91 11.51 8.42
CA ARG A 139 -22.30 11.87 8.10
C ARG A 139 -22.40 12.75 6.84
N GLU A 140 -23.48 12.56 6.09
CA GLU A 140 -23.78 13.26 4.85
C GLU A 140 -24.10 14.75 5.05
N ARG A 141 -24.06 15.52 3.95
CA ARG A 141 -24.38 16.93 3.95
C ARG A 141 -25.82 17.17 4.43
N GLY A 142 -25.98 18.08 5.38
CA GLY A 142 -27.30 18.41 5.92
C GLY A 142 -27.72 17.62 7.16
N SER A 143 -26.99 16.55 7.52
CA SER A 143 -27.22 15.80 8.76
C SER A 143 -27.05 16.66 10.00
N ALA A 144 -27.84 16.42 11.04
CA ALA A 144 -27.83 17.22 12.25
C ALA A 144 -26.46 17.13 12.97
N VAL A 145 -26.00 18.27 13.49
CA VAL A 145 -24.89 18.33 14.46
C VAL A 145 -25.37 19.03 15.74
N THR A 146 -24.59 18.93 16.81
CA THR A 146 -24.88 19.58 18.09
C THR A 146 -25.16 21.07 17.89
N ASP A 147 -26.04 21.64 18.72
CA ASP A 147 -26.38 23.08 18.72
C ASP A 147 -27.04 23.60 17.42
N ASN A 148 -28.01 22.84 16.87
CA ASN A 148 -28.82 23.23 15.70
C ASN A 148 -28.03 23.47 14.40
N GLY A 149 -26.78 23.00 14.30
CA GLY A 149 -26.00 23.05 13.07
C GLY A 149 -26.36 21.92 12.08
N LYS A 150 -25.84 22.04 10.86
CA LYS A 150 -25.88 20.97 9.84
C LYS A 150 -24.48 20.61 9.37
N SER A 151 -24.24 19.33 9.12
CA SER A 151 -22.98 18.81 8.57
C SER A 151 -22.71 19.38 7.19
N SER A 152 -21.43 19.65 6.91
CA SER A 152 -20.94 20.03 5.59
C SER A 152 -20.77 18.84 4.64
N GLY A 153 -20.92 17.60 5.13
CA GLY A 153 -20.79 16.37 4.35
C GLY A 153 -19.36 15.86 4.19
N ALA A 154 -19.23 14.59 3.80
CA ALA A 154 -17.97 13.88 3.69
C ALA A 154 -17.03 14.54 2.66
N VAL A 155 -17.56 14.91 1.49
CA VAL A 155 -16.78 15.53 0.40
C VAL A 155 -16.22 16.90 0.80
N SER A 156 -16.91 17.63 1.69
CA SER A 156 -16.38 18.89 2.24
C SER A 156 -15.11 18.66 3.06
N PHE A 157 -15.05 17.61 3.88
CA PHE A 157 -13.86 17.29 4.66
C PHE A 157 -12.70 16.80 3.79
N MET A 158 -12.99 16.11 2.67
CA MET A 158 -11.97 15.68 1.71
C MET A 158 -11.16 16.86 1.14
N ARG A 159 -11.70 18.09 1.10
CA ARG A 159 -10.95 19.29 0.69
C ARG A 159 -9.72 19.58 1.57
N LEU A 160 -9.78 19.21 2.86
CA LEU A 160 -8.64 19.34 3.77
C LEU A 160 -7.49 18.42 3.34
N PHE A 161 -7.84 17.17 2.97
CA PHE A 161 -6.87 16.19 2.48
C PHE A 161 -6.32 16.58 1.09
N ASP A 162 -7.16 17.14 0.21
CA ASP A 162 -6.72 17.68 -1.09
C ASP A 162 -5.68 18.79 -0.91
N THR A 163 -5.98 19.76 -0.02
CA THR A 163 -5.06 20.85 0.31
C THR A 163 -3.76 20.32 0.91
N ALA A 164 -3.84 19.30 1.77
CA ALA A 164 -2.65 18.66 2.32
C ALA A 164 -1.78 18.02 1.23
N MET A 165 -2.36 17.40 0.20
CA MET A 165 -1.60 16.82 -0.92
C MET A 165 -0.94 17.88 -1.81
N ASP A 166 -1.56 19.04 -1.96
CA ASP A 166 -0.95 20.17 -2.69
C ASP A 166 0.17 20.86 -1.88
N THR A 167 0.04 20.87 -0.55
CA THR A 167 0.97 21.57 0.35
C THR A 167 2.19 20.71 0.73
N VAL A 168 1.98 19.43 1.01
CA VAL A 168 3.03 18.53 1.54
C VAL A 168 3.72 17.82 0.38
N SER A 169 4.98 18.18 0.13
CA SER A 169 5.82 17.62 -0.93
C SER A 169 6.97 16.79 -0.36
N GLN A 170 7.23 15.63 -0.99
CA GLN A 170 8.41 14.82 -0.72
C GLN A 170 9.62 15.44 -1.43
N GLY A 171 10.55 16.01 -0.65
CA GLY A 171 11.84 16.50 -1.17
C GLY A 171 11.74 17.63 -2.20
N GLY A 172 10.59 18.31 -2.29
CA GLY A 172 10.38 19.45 -3.19
C GLY A 172 10.02 19.09 -4.63
N VAL A 173 9.99 17.79 -5.01
CA VAL A 173 9.82 17.38 -6.43
C VAL A 173 8.65 16.42 -6.65
N ARG A 174 8.25 15.60 -5.66
CA ARG A 174 7.08 14.70 -5.76
C ARG A 174 5.97 15.16 -4.82
N ARG A 175 4.83 15.56 -5.40
CA ARG A 175 3.60 15.84 -4.65
C ARG A 175 3.06 14.54 -4.04
N GLY A 176 2.41 14.64 -2.89
CA GLY A 176 1.72 13.51 -2.27
C GLY A 176 0.64 12.95 -3.17
N ALA A 177 0.36 11.65 -3.03
CA ALA A 177 -0.76 10.99 -3.70
C ALA A 177 -1.66 10.34 -2.65
N PHE A 178 -2.96 10.61 -2.77
CA PHE A 178 -3.98 10.16 -1.84
C PHE A 178 -5.21 9.64 -2.57
N ALA A 179 -5.77 8.52 -2.11
CA ALA A 179 -7.07 8.00 -2.57
C ALA A 179 -8.15 8.09 -1.49
N ALA A 180 -9.23 8.80 -1.77
CA ALA A 180 -10.44 8.82 -0.93
C ALA A 180 -11.38 7.67 -1.32
N TYR A 181 -11.89 6.92 -0.34
CA TYR A 181 -12.90 5.88 -0.56
C TYR A 181 -14.22 6.25 0.10
N LEU A 182 -15.32 6.09 -0.62
CA LEU A 182 -16.68 6.34 -0.16
C LEU A 182 -17.64 5.26 -0.67
N ASP A 183 -18.61 4.88 0.14
CA ASP A 183 -19.62 3.90 -0.28
C ASP A 183 -20.58 4.48 -1.32
N ILE A 184 -21.01 3.64 -2.26
CA ILE A 184 -21.88 4.04 -3.38
C ILE A 184 -23.30 4.43 -2.94
N ASP A 185 -23.70 3.98 -1.75
CA ASP A 185 -24.98 4.26 -1.11
C ASP A 185 -24.92 5.45 -0.15
N HIS A 186 -23.76 6.10 -0.03
CA HIS A 186 -23.58 7.28 0.81
C HIS A 186 -24.34 8.51 0.26
N GLY A 187 -24.93 9.33 1.14
CA GLY A 187 -25.76 10.48 0.75
C GLY A 187 -25.04 11.53 -0.12
N ASP A 188 -23.72 11.63 0.01
CA ASP A 188 -22.87 12.54 -0.77
C ASP A 188 -22.27 11.91 -2.05
N ILE A 189 -22.72 10.73 -2.49
CA ILE A 189 -22.11 10.00 -3.62
C ILE A 189 -22.07 10.82 -4.92
N GLU A 190 -23.11 11.61 -5.21
CA GLU A 190 -23.12 12.41 -6.44
C GLU A 190 -22.08 13.55 -6.41
N GLU A 191 -21.91 14.21 -5.26
CA GLU A 191 -20.86 15.22 -5.07
C GLU A 191 -19.48 14.55 -5.20
N PHE A 192 -19.32 13.35 -4.63
CA PHE A 192 -18.09 12.58 -4.69
C PHE A 192 -17.68 12.18 -6.12
N LEU A 193 -18.64 11.77 -6.96
CA LEU A 193 -18.37 11.40 -8.36
C LEU A 193 -17.94 12.58 -9.24
N SER A 194 -18.23 13.82 -8.81
CA SER A 194 -17.79 15.04 -9.49
C SER A 194 -16.36 15.47 -9.16
N ILE A 195 -15.67 14.75 -8.26
CA ILE A 195 -14.24 14.99 -8.00
C ILE A 195 -13.44 14.91 -9.30
N LYS A 196 -12.51 15.86 -9.48
CA LYS A 196 -11.71 16.10 -10.70
C LYS A 196 -12.49 16.58 -11.93
N ASP A 197 -13.77 16.90 -11.82
CA ASP A 197 -14.45 17.64 -12.90
C ASP A 197 -13.85 19.04 -13.05
N ILE A 198 -13.96 19.62 -14.25
CA ILE A 198 -13.47 20.98 -14.52
C ILE A 198 -14.23 21.97 -13.61
N GLY A 199 -13.50 22.68 -12.76
CA GLY A 199 -14.05 23.64 -11.79
C GLY A 199 -14.41 23.04 -10.43
N HIS A 200 -14.29 21.72 -10.24
CA HIS A 200 -14.46 21.11 -8.92
C HIS A 200 -13.30 21.51 -7.98
N PRO A 201 -13.53 21.79 -6.68
CA PRO A 201 -12.48 22.25 -5.76
C PRO A 201 -11.46 21.16 -5.36
N ILE A 202 -11.79 19.88 -5.54
CA ILE A 202 -10.88 18.75 -5.28
C ILE A 202 -10.31 18.28 -6.63
N GLN A 203 -9.00 18.44 -6.81
CA GLN A 203 -8.28 18.15 -8.05
C GLN A 203 -7.06 17.23 -7.84
N ASN A 204 -6.54 17.15 -6.62
CA ASN A 204 -5.32 16.40 -6.29
C ASN A 204 -5.63 14.96 -5.85
N LEU A 205 -6.83 14.70 -5.32
CA LEU A 205 -7.19 13.38 -4.79
C LEU A 205 -7.62 12.39 -5.88
N PHE A 206 -7.06 11.17 -5.83
CA PHE A 206 -7.70 10.00 -6.44
C PHE A 206 -8.90 9.58 -5.59
N TYR A 207 -9.80 8.80 -6.17
CA TYR A 207 -10.96 8.33 -5.43
C TYR A 207 -11.48 6.98 -5.91
N GLY A 208 -12.04 6.21 -4.98
CA GLY A 208 -12.62 4.89 -5.18
C GLY A 208 -14.02 4.79 -4.58
N VAL A 209 -14.87 4.01 -5.21
CA VAL A 209 -16.24 3.77 -4.75
C VAL A 209 -16.37 2.34 -4.22
N CYS A 210 -16.87 2.22 -3.00
CA CYS A 210 -17.14 0.94 -2.35
C CYS A 210 -18.55 0.47 -2.74
N VAL A 211 -18.65 -0.69 -3.40
CA VAL A 211 -19.89 -1.22 -4.00
C VAL A 211 -20.23 -2.55 -3.33
N PRO A 212 -21.25 -2.60 -2.47
CA PRO A 212 -21.73 -3.84 -1.89
C PRO A 212 -22.60 -4.62 -2.90
N ASP A 213 -22.69 -5.93 -2.71
CA ASP A 213 -23.39 -6.86 -3.61
C ASP A 213 -24.89 -6.55 -3.66
N TYR A 214 -25.50 -6.19 -2.52
CA TYR A 214 -26.93 -5.88 -2.47
C TYR A 214 -27.27 -4.69 -3.39
N TRP A 215 -26.43 -3.64 -3.37
CA TRP A 215 -26.64 -2.44 -4.18
C TRP A 215 -26.49 -2.78 -5.66
N MET A 216 -25.48 -3.60 -6.00
CA MET A 216 -25.25 -4.05 -7.37
C MET A 216 -26.42 -4.89 -7.88
N GLN A 217 -26.94 -5.81 -7.06
CA GLN A 217 -28.08 -6.66 -7.41
C GLN A 217 -29.35 -5.84 -7.66
N GLU A 218 -29.69 -4.91 -6.76
CA GLU A 218 -30.86 -4.03 -6.92
C GLU A 218 -30.76 -3.14 -8.18
N MET A 219 -29.55 -2.68 -8.53
CA MET A 219 -29.30 -1.94 -9.76
C MET A 219 -29.56 -2.80 -11.02
N ILE A 220 -29.09 -4.04 -11.02
CA ILE A 220 -29.31 -5.02 -12.09
C ILE A 220 -30.80 -5.30 -12.25
N ASP A 221 -31.51 -5.55 -11.13
CA ASP A 221 -32.93 -5.90 -11.06
C ASP A 221 -33.86 -4.76 -11.52
N GLY A 222 -33.35 -3.54 -11.68
CA GLY A 222 -34.05 -2.45 -12.37
C GLY A 222 -34.29 -1.20 -11.55
N ASP A 223 -33.68 -1.05 -10.37
CA ASP A 223 -33.76 0.19 -9.60
C ASP A 223 -33.20 1.36 -10.44
N GLN A 224 -34.11 2.26 -10.84
CA GLN A 224 -33.78 3.39 -11.71
C GLN A 224 -32.84 4.40 -11.06
N LYS A 225 -32.96 4.61 -9.74
CA LYS A 225 -32.08 5.55 -9.02
C LYS A 225 -30.66 5.00 -8.97
N LYS A 226 -30.51 3.70 -8.67
CA LYS A 226 -29.19 3.05 -8.68
C LYS A 226 -28.59 3.00 -10.09
N ARG A 227 -29.39 2.76 -11.13
CA ARG A 227 -28.93 2.83 -12.53
C ARG A 227 -28.44 4.22 -12.92
N GLN A 228 -29.09 5.29 -12.45
CA GLN A 228 -28.63 6.66 -12.67
C GLN A 228 -27.27 6.93 -12.00
N VAL A 229 -27.10 6.49 -10.75
CA VAL A 229 -25.81 6.60 -10.04
C VAL A 229 -24.74 5.74 -10.75
N TRP A 230 -25.06 4.50 -11.14
CA TRP A 230 -24.13 3.64 -11.86
C TRP A 230 -23.72 4.22 -13.22
N ALA A 231 -24.66 4.82 -13.95
CA ALA A 231 -24.35 5.52 -15.19
C ALA A 231 -23.35 6.67 -14.96
N LYS A 232 -23.51 7.45 -13.89
CA LYS A 232 -22.54 8.49 -13.49
C LYS A 232 -21.18 7.90 -13.13
N VAL A 233 -21.13 6.74 -12.47
CA VAL A 233 -19.86 6.03 -12.20
C VAL A 233 -19.15 5.67 -13.51
N LEU A 234 -19.88 5.09 -14.48
CA LEU A 234 -19.31 4.69 -15.77
C LEU A 234 -18.90 5.89 -16.62
N GLU A 235 -19.71 6.96 -16.63
CA GLU A 235 -19.39 8.22 -17.32
C GLU A 235 -18.11 8.84 -16.75
N SER A 236 -18.03 8.94 -15.42
CA SER A 236 -16.84 9.43 -14.71
C SER A 236 -15.59 8.62 -15.08
N ARG A 237 -15.70 7.27 -15.08
CA ARG A 237 -14.60 6.37 -15.47
C ARG A 237 -14.20 6.53 -16.93
N GLN A 238 -15.16 6.76 -17.82
CA GLN A 238 -14.89 6.99 -19.23
C GLN A 238 -14.15 8.32 -19.47
N GLN A 239 -14.50 9.37 -18.72
CA GLN A 239 -13.91 10.70 -18.88
C GLN A 239 -12.56 10.84 -18.15
N LYS A 240 -12.44 10.26 -16.95
CA LYS A 240 -11.35 10.55 -16.00
C LYS A 240 -10.51 9.32 -15.64
N GLY A 241 -10.93 8.11 -16.02
CA GLY A 241 -10.33 6.85 -15.55
C GLY A 241 -10.63 6.51 -14.08
N LEU A 242 -11.43 7.33 -13.40
CA LEU A 242 -11.79 7.23 -11.99
C LEU A 242 -13.33 7.28 -11.85
N PRO A 243 -13.93 6.74 -10.78
CA PRO A 243 -13.29 6.17 -9.59
C PRO A 243 -12.71 4.77 -9.80
N TYR A 244 -11.83 4.35 -8.87
CA TYR A 244 -11.58 2.92 -8.60
C TYR A 244 -12.88 2.24 -8.15
N ILE A 245 -12.99 0.93 -8.35
CA ILE A 245 -14.13 0.14 -7.87
C ILE A 245 -13.66 -0.85 -6.82
N PHE A 246 -14.22 -0.76 -5.62
CA PHE A 246 -13.94 -1.66 -4.52
C PHE A 246 -15.20 -2.48 -4.23
N PHE A 247 -15.20 -3.77 -4.60
CA PHE A 247 -16.35 -4.66 -4.33
C PHE A 247 -16.33 -5.13 -2.87
N THR A 248 -17.05 -4.41 -2.01
CA THR A 248 -16.95 -4.53 -0.55
C THR A 248 -17.18 -5.95 -0.05
N ASP A 249 -18.21 -6.62 -0.58
CA ASP A 249 -18.58 -7.95 -0.13
C ASP A 249 -17.61 -9.02 -0.64
N ASN A 250 -17.15 -8.95 -1.90
CA ASN A 250 -16.12 -9.85 -2.42
C ASN A 250 -14.84 -9.77 -1.56
N VAL A 251 -14.38 -8.56 -1.26
CA VAL A 251 -13.20 -8.34 -0.41
C VAL A 251 -13.40 -8.95 0.98
N ASN A 252 -14.54 -8.67 1.63
CA ASN A 252 -14.79 -9.15 2.98
C ASN A 252 -15.13 -10.65 3.07
N LYS A 253 -15.69 -11.24 2.01
CA LYS A 253 -15.94 -12.70 1.90
C LYS A 253 -14.63 -13.47 1.75
N ASN A 254 -13.66 -12.94 1.02
CA ASN A 254 -12.41 -13.63 0.70
C ASN A 254 -11.21 -13.24 1.59
N LYS A 255 -11.41 -12.41 2.61
CA LYS A 255 -10.34 -12.04 3.56
C LYS A 255 -9.88 -13.24 4.43
N PRO A 256 -8.66 -13.16 5.01
CA PRO A 256 -8.15 -14.18 5.93
C PRO A 256 -9.12 -14.53 7.06
N GLN A 257 -9.15 -15.81 7.44
CA GLN A 257 -10.08 -16.32 8.47
C GLN A 257 -9.97 -15.55 9.79
N VAL A 258 -8.76 -15.19 10.22
CA VAL A 258 -8.53 -14.40 11.44
C VAL A 258 -9.31 -13.08 11.45
N TYR A 259 -9.47 -12.41 10.30
CA TYR A 259 -10.26 -11.17 10.22
C TYR A 259 -11.76 -11.42 10.22
N LYS A 260 -12.21 -12.61 9.81
CA LYS A 260 -13.61 -13.03 9.98
C LYS A 260 -13.89 -13.34 11.46
N ASP A 261 -13.00 -14.09 12.10
CA ASP A 261 -13.14 -14.51 13.50
C ASP A 261 -13.12 -13.31 14.47
N THR A 262 -12.30 -12.30 14.18
CA THR A 262 -12.23 -11.07 14.99
C THR A 262 -13.14 -9.95 14.48
N ASN A 263 -14.06 -10.25 13.55
CA ASN A 263 -15.00 -9.30 12.96
C ASN A 263 -14.39 -7.97 12.48
N ARG A 264 -13.22 -8.05 11.81
CA ARG A 264 -12.52 -6.87 11.28
C ARG A 264 -12.92 -6.62 9.85
N ILE A 265 -13.67 -5.56 9.61
CA ILE A 265 -14.18 -5.19 8.28
C ILE A 265 -13.08 -4.44 7.50
N ILE A 266 -12.94 -4.76 6.22
CA ILE A 266 -12.10 -4.02 5.28
C ILE A 266 -13.02 -3.02 4.58
N HIS A 267 -12.89 -1.74 4.92
CA HIS A 267 -13.78 -0.67 4.44
C HIS A 267 -13.32 -0.05 3.12
N ALA A 268 -12.02 -0.09 2.83
CA ALA A 268 -11.41 0.52 1.67
C ALA A 268 -10.09 -0.19 1.33
N SER A 269 -9.57 0.11 0.14
CA SER A 269 -8.23 -0.27 -0.27
C SER A 269 -7.25 0.90 -0.10
N ASN A 270 -5.99 0.69 -0.49
CA ASN A 270 -4.95 1.72 -0.58
C ASN A 270 -5.06 2.59 -1.85
N LEU A 271 -4.06 3.47 -2.05
CA LEU A 271 -3.89 4.31 -3.24
C LEU A 271 -3.98 3.55 -4.57
N CYS A 272 -3.40 2.34 -4.65
CA CYS A 272 -3.27 1.58 -5.90
C CYS A 272 -4.29 0.43 -6.03
N SER A 273 -5.26 0.35 -5.11
CA SER A 273 -6.39 -0.60 -5.12
C SER A 273 -6.08 -2.10 -4.93
N GLU A 274 -4.87 -2.47 -4.54
CA GLU A 274 -4.44 -3.86 -4.33
C GLU A 274 -4.46 -4.34 -2.86
N ILE A 275 -4.41 -3.42 -1.89
CA ILE A 275 -4.27 -3.78 -0.47
C ILE A 275 -5.63 -3.91 0.22
N MET A 276 -5.91 -5.11 0.72
CA MET A 276 -7.18 -5.48 1.36
C MET A 276 -6.99 -5.72 2.86
N LEU A 277 -6.81 -4.64 3.63
CA LEU A 277 -6.51 -4.70 5.07
C LEU A 277 -7.51 -3.85 5.89
N PRO A 278 -7.84 -4.27 7.13
CA PRO A 278 -8.76 -3.51 7.96
C PRO A 278 -8.06 -2.30 8.59
N SER A 279 -8.64 -1.11 8.41
CA SER A 279 -8.34 0.08 9.22
C SER A 279 -9.50 0.33 10.19
N THR A 280 -9.16 0.77 11.40
CA THR A 280 -10.10 1.15 12.47
C THR A 280 -9.72 2.53 13.02
N ASN A 281 -10.43 3.01 14.05
CA ASN A 281 -10.09 4.28 14.71
C ASN A 281 -8.65 4.28 15.25
N ASP A 282 -8.20 3.16 15.81
CA ASP A 282 -6.91 3.04 16.49
C ASP A 282 -5.81 2.38 15.63
N GLU A 283 -6.18 1.80 14.49
CA GLU A 283 -5.26 1.09 13.60
C GLU A 283 -5.38 1.59 12.18
N SER A 284 -4.30 2.16 11.67
CA SER A 284 -4.18 2.63 10.29
C SER A 284 -3.37 1.59 9.53
N PHE A 285 -3.97 0.89 8.56
CA PHE A 285 -3.25 -0.21 7.92
C PHE A 285 -2.01 0.28 7.17
N ILE A 286 -0.99 -0.57 7.14
CA ILE A 286 0.22 -0.37 6.33
C ILE A 286 0.62 -1.67 5.63
N CYS A 287 1.45 -1.57 4.59
CA CYS A 287 2.00 -2.73 3.91
C CYS A 287 3.37 -2.47 3.28
N CYS A 288 4.30 -3.41 3.41
CA CYS A 288 5.56 -3.44 2.65
C CYS A 288 5.38 -4.24 1.35
N LEU A 289 5.99 -3.76 0.27
CA LEU A 289 5.82 -4.33 -1.07
C LEU A 289 7.15 -4.70 -1.72
N SER A 290 7.17 -5.86 -2.38
CA SER A 290 8.20 -6.29 -3.33
C SER A 290 7.53 -7.21 -4.36
N SER A 291 8.16 -7.46 -5.50
CA SER A 291 7.56 -8.24 -6.58
C SER A 291 8.51 -9.32 -7.10
N MET A 292 8.02 -10.54 -7.25
CA MET A 292 8.73 -11.61 -7.95
C MET A 292 8.69 -11.37 -9.45
N ASN A 293 9.82 -11.57 -10.13
CA ASN A 293 9.90 -11.45 -11.57
C ASN A 293 9.47 -12.77 -12.24
N LEU A 294 8.29 -12.78 -12.86
CA LEU A 294 7.76 -13.97 -13.54
C LEU A 294 8.47 -14.27 -14.86
N GLU A 295 9.14 -13.29 -15.48
CA GLU A 295 9.95 -13.53 -16.68
C GLU A 295 11.02 -14.60 -16.43
N LEU A 296 11.51 -14.68 -15.18
CA LEU A 296 12.50 -15.66 -14.74
C LEU A 296 11.86 -16.79 -13.90
N TYR A 297 10.55 -17.02 -14.01
CA TYR A 297 9.83 -18.00 -13.19
C TYR A 297 10.49 -19.39 -13.19
N ASP A 298 10.91 -19.86 -14.37
CA ASP A 298 11.53 -21.18 -14.52
C ASP A 298 12.93 -21.28 -13.87
N GLU A 299 13.58 -20.16 -13.56
CA GLU A 299 14.86 -20.15 -12.84
C GLU A 299 14.67 -20.36 -11.33
N TRP A 300 13.64 -19.73 -10.74
CA TRP A 300 13.52 -19.67 -9.27
C TRP A 300 12.39 -20.52 -8.69
N LYS A 301 11.47 -21.06 -9.49
CA LYS A 301 10.28 -21.81 -9.01
C LYS A 301 10.61 -22.99 -8.08
N ASP A 302 11.74 -23.65 -8.31
CA ASP A 302 12.21 -24.80 -7.52
C ASP A 302 13.25 -24.42 -6.45
N THR A 303 13.37 -23.12 -6.15
CA THR A 303 14.27 -22.57 -5.12
C THR A 303 13.51 -22.06 -3.90
N ASN A 304 14.25 -21.56 -2.90
CA ASN A 304 13.68 -20.88 -1.73
C ASN A 304 13.38 -19.39 -1.96
N ALA A 305 13.40 -18.87 -3.20
CA ALA A 305 13.28 -17.44 -3.49
C ALA A 305 12.02 -16.80 -2.87
N VAL A 306 10.84 -17.42 -3.01
CA VAL A 306 9.60 -16.88 -2.42
C VAL A 306 9.66 -16.88 -0.89
N LYS A 307 10.22 -17.92 -0.28
CA LYS A 307 10.40 -17.99 1.18
C LYS A 307 11.31 -16.87 1.69
N LEU A 308 12.42 -16.64 0.99
CA LEU A 308 13.36 -15.56 1.30
C LEU A 308 12.73 -14.18 1.07
N ALA A 309 11.92 -14.00 0.02
CA ALA A 309 11.17 -12.76 -0.21
C ALA A 309 10.24 -12.41 0.96
N VAL A 310 9.55 -13.42 1.51
CA VAL A 310 8.67 -13.24 2.68
C VAL A 310 9.50 -12.87 3.92
N TYR A 311 10.65 -13.53 4.15
CA TYR A 311 11.54 -13.19 5.26
C TYR A 311 12.06 -11.76 5.14
N PHE A 312 12.45 -11.37 3.93
CA PHE A 312 12.90 -10.02 3.64
C PHE A 312 11.81 -8.97 3.91
N LEU A 313 10.57 -9.20 3.46
CA LEU A 313 9.46 -8.29 3.72
C LEU A 313 9.12 -8.18 5.21
N ASP A 314 9.22 -9.27 5.98
CA ASP A 314 9.06 -9.23 7.43
C ASP A 314 10.17 -8.41 8.11
N ALA A 315 11.40 -8.48 7.60
CA ALA A 315 12.52 -7.66 8.04
C ALA A 315 12.30 -6.17 7.78
N VAL A 316 11.80 -5.83 6.59
CA VAL A 316 11.39 -4.47 6.20
C VAL A 316 10.31 -3.94 7.14
N LEU A 317 9.33 -4.79 7.45
CA LEU A 317 8.26 -4.44 8.38
C LEU A 317 8.78 -4.22 9.80
N GLN A 318 9.72 -5.06 10.24
CA GLN A 318 10.37 -4.91 11.54
C GLN A 318 11.17 -3.61 11.63
N GLU A 319 11.82 -3.20 10.54
CA GLU A 319 12.48 -1.91 10.47
C GLU A 319 11.50 -0.74 10.60
N PHE A 320 10.37 -0.79 9.88
CA PHE A 320 9.30 0.20 10.03
C PHE A 320 8.80 0.28 11.49
N ILE A 321 8.54 -0.88 12.11
CA ILE A 321 8.09 -0.96 13.50
C ILE A 321 9.09 -0.27 14.43
N ALA A 322 10.38 -0.60 14.33
CA ALA A 322 11.41 -0.01 15.17
C ALA A 322 11.57 1.50 14.94
N LYS A 323 11.49 1.97 13.69
CA LYS A 323 11.65 3.39 13.34
C LYS A 323 10.46 4.27 13.73
N THR A 324 9.29 3.68 13.95
CA THR A 324 8.05 4.42 14.22
C THR A 324 7.61 4.36 15.69
N GLU A 325 8.37 3.70 16.55
CA GLU A 325 8.10 3.71 17.99
C GLU A 325 8.17 5.14 18.55
N GLY A 326 7.18 5.50 19.37
CA GLY A 326 7.08 6.83 19.98
C GLY A 326 6.65 7.96 19.04
N ASN A 327 6.52 7.73 17.73
CA ASN A 327 6.06 8.76 16.80
C ASN A 327 4.54 8.94 16.88
N HIS A 328 4.10 10.07 17.44
CA HIS A 328 2.69 10.40 17.70
C HIS A 328 1.75 10.12 16.52
N TYR A 329 2.04 10.70 15.34
CA TYR A 329 1.17 10.59 14.16
C TYR A 329 1.34 9.27 13.38
N LEU A 330 2.22 8.36 13.84
CA LEU A 330 2.36 7.02 13.28
C LEU A 330 2.02 5.92 14.30
N GLN A 331 1.47 6.27 15.46
CA GLN A 331 1.13 5.29 16.51
C GLN A 331 0.14 4.23 15.98
N ALA A 332 -0.92 4.66 15.28
CA ALA A 332 -1.92 3.76 14.71
C ALA A 332 -1.31 2.80 13.66
N ALA A 333 -0.39 3.31 12.83
CA ALA A 333 0.32 2.52 11.84
C ALA A 333 1.33 1.54 12.47
N ASN A 334 2.06 1.98 13.51
CA ASN A 334 2.96 1.13 14.29
C ASN A 334 2.20 0.00 14.98
N LEU A 335 1.04 0.31 15.59
CA LEU A 335 0.18 -0.65 16.25
C LEU A 335 -0.33 -1.71 15.28
N PHE A 336 -0.85 -1.28 14.12
CA PHE A 336 -1.28 -2.20 13.06
C PHE A 336 -0.13 -3.10 12.64
N ALA A 337 1.04 -2.54 12.34
CA ALA A 337 2.22 -3.30 11.92
C ALA A 337 2.63 -4.38 12.93
N LYS A 338 2.66 -4.02 14.23
CA LYS A 338 3.00 -4.94 15.33
C LYS A 338 2.00 -6.09 15.46
N ARG A 339 0.70 -5.82 15.30
CA ARG A 339 -0.37 -6.80 15.52
C ARG A 339 -0.66 -7.69 14.32
N HIS A 340 -0.55 -7.15 13.11
CA HIS A 340 -1.00 -7.82 11.89
C HIS A 340 0.14 -8.42 11.07
N ARG A 341 1.32 -7.79 11.12
CA ARG A 341 2.48 -8.12 10.29
C ARG A 341 2.14 -8.38 8.81
N ALA A 342 1.24 -7.56 8.23
CA ALA A 342 0.75 -7.77 6.87
C ALA A 342 1.82 -7.45 5.81
N LEU A 343 2.03 -8.37 4.87
CA LEU A 343 3.04 -8.30 3.81
C LEU A 343 2.38 -8.37 2.43
N GLY A 344 2.91 -7.64 1.45
CA GLY A 344 2.41 -7.64 0.07
C GLY A 344 3.50 -8.06 -0.92
N LEU A 345 3.66 -9.37 -1.10
CA LEU A 345 4.51 -9.91 -2.17
C LEU A 345 3.69 -10.00 -3.47
N GLY A 346 4.06 -9.18 -4.45
CA GLY A 346 3.43 -9.13 -5.77
C GLY A 346 4.25 -9.84 -6.84
N VAL A 347 3.89 -9.55 -8.09
CA VAL A 347 4.56 -10.09 -9.29
C VAL A 347 4.69 -9.01 -10.36
N LEU A 348 5.70 -9.16 -11.23
CA LEU A 348 5.87 -8.41 -12.46
C LEU A 348 6.29 -9.35 -13.60
N GLY A 349 6.29 -8.88 -14.84
CA GLY A 349 6.76 -9.69 -15.98
C GLY A 349 5.80 -10.82 -16.40
N TRP A 350 4.52 -10.78 -15.99
CA TRP A 350 3.55 -11.80 -16.38
C TRP A 350 3.44 -11.96 -17.90
N HIS A 351 3.32 -10.86 -18.63
CA HIS A 351 3.24 -10.93 -20.09
C HIS A 351 4.58 -11.36 -20.71
N SER A 352 5.72 -10.92 -20.17
CA SER A 352 7.05 -11.36 -20.62
C SER A 352 7.22 -12.88 -20.50
N TYR A 353 6.71 -13.48 -19.42
CA TYR A 353 6.72 -14.94 -19.24
C TYR A 353 5.86 -15.70 -20.27
N LEU A 354 4.77 -15.08 -20.74
CA LEU A 354 3.85 -15.70 -21.70
C LEU A 354 4.31 -15.58 -23.16
N GLN A 355 5.16 -14.58 -23.47
CA GLN A 355 5.74 -14.37 -24.80
C GLN A 355 6.82 -15.40 -25.09
#